data_AF-Q8VTS4-F1
#
_entry.id   AF-Q8VTS4-F1
#
_cell.length_a   1.000
_cell.length_b   1.000
_cell.length_c   1.000
_cell.angle_alpha   90.00
_cell.angle_beta   90.00
_cell.angle_gamma   90.00
#
_symmetry.space_group_name_H-M   'P 1'
#
loop_
_entity.id
_entity.type
_entity.pdbx_description
1 polymer ?
#
loop_
_entity_poly.entity_id
_entity_poly.type
_entity_poly.pdbx_seq_one_letter_code
_entity_poly.pdbx_strand_id
1 'polypeptide(L)'
;MGIDDIMMMRLGDGFMERVRIAIISDVHGNVEALKAVLQDAANEKADKYITVGDIALKGPGTDVCLALLEELSPLTFVLGNHEQVYKDFLDGKSFDHSIKRQMIKQLVEYDYLFLGEEKFRYLATLPKKVSIQIFDTKIDVFHAMPNSVSFSIYPTRRANVFLMRCLCKRKQVLR
;
A
#
# COMPACT_ATOMS: atom_id res chain seq x y z
N MET A 1 -26.58 2.81 25.17
CA MET A 1 -25.40 1.94 25.03
C MET A 1 -25.85 0.75 24.20
N GLY A 2 -25.70 0.87 22.88
CA GLY A 2 -26.06 -0.19 21.95
C GLY A 2 -25.02 -1.29 22.03
N ILE A 3 -25.48 -2.52 22.13
CA ILE A 3 -24.67 -3.73 22.06
C ILE A 3 -24.03 -3.74 20.68
N ASP A 4 -22.71 -3.57 20.62
CA ASP A 4 -21.98 -3.74 19.38
C ASP A 4 -22.17 -5.18 18.91
N ASP A 5 -22.85 -5.32 17.77
CA ASP A 5 -22.99 -6.55 17.01
C ASP A 5 -21.61 -7.06 16.59
N ILE A 6 -20.96 -7.79 17.49
CA ILE A 6 -19.92 -8.75 17.14
C ILE A 6 -20.66 -9.99 16.67
N MET A 7 -20.64 -10.27 15.37
CA MET A 7 -21.09 -11.55 14.82
C MET A 7 -20.16 -12.66 15.34
N MET A 8 -20.44 -13.12 16.55
CA MET A 8 -19.86 -14.31 17.18
C MET A 8 -20.51 -15.53 16.53
N MET A 9 -19.83 -16.18 15.58
CA MET A 9 -20.21 -17.54 15.19
C MET A 9 -19.66 -18.50 16.25
N ARG A 10 -20.56 -19.08 17.05
CA ARG A 10 -20.24 -20.11 18.04
C ARG A 10 -20.01 -21.46 17.34
N LEU A 11 -18.82 -22.03 17.50
CA LEU A 11 -18.53 -23.44 17.21
C LEU A 11 -17.71 -24.00 18.38
N GLY A 12 -18.36 -24.72 19.30
CA GLY A 12 -17.70 -25.34 20.46
C GLY A 12 -17.23 -24.38 21.57
N ASP A 13 -16.42 -24.91 22.49
CA ASP A 13 -16.01 -24.30 23.77
C ASP A 13 -14.91 -23.22 23.65
N GLY A 14 -14.81 -22.54 22.50
CA GLY A 14 -13.79 -21.51 22.25
C GLY A 14 -14.32 -20.34 21.43
N PHE A 15 -13.90 -19.12 21.79
CA PHE A 15 -14.09 -17.92 20.97
C PHE A 15 -12.96 -17.84 19.94
N MET A 16 -13.28 -17.85 18.64
CA MET A 16 -12.30 -17.57 17.59
C MET A 16 -12.34 -16.07 17.29
N GLU A 17 -11.29 -15.34 17.66
CA GLU A 17 -11.14 -13.94 17.29
C GLU A 17 -11.02 -13.84 15.76
N ARG A 18 -12.05 -13.26 15.12
CA ARG A 18 -11.93 -12.88 13.71
C ARG A 18 -11.06 -11.64 13.62
N VAL A 19 -10.00 -11.71 12.83
CA VAL A 19 -9.16 -10.55 12.49
C VAL A 19 -9.46 -10.14 11.06
N ARG A 20 -9.75 -8.86 10.87
CA ARG A 20 -9.91 -8.23 9.56
C ARG A 20 -8.67 -7.40 9.23
N ILE A 21 -8.12 -7.63 8.05
CA ILE A 21 -6.88 -6.98 7.60
C ILE A 21 -7.20 -6.12 6.38
N ALA A 22 -6.85 -4.83 6.44
CA ALA A 22 -6.87 -3.94 5.29
C ALA A 22 -5.52 -4.00 4.58
N ILE A 23 -5.56 -4.29 3.27
CA ILE A 23 -4.38 -4.31 2.40
C ILE A 23 -4.43 -3.05 1.53
N ILE A 24 -3.42 -2.20 1.63
CA ILE A 24 -3.33 -0.91 0.95
C ILE A 24 -2.14 -0.94 -0.01
N SER A 25 -2.34 -0.57 -1.26
CA SER A 25 -1.31 -0.57 -2.32
C SER A 25 -1.53 0.60 -3.27
N ASP A 26 -0.50 1.00 -4.00
CA ASP A 26 -0.58 1.93 -5.14
C ASP A 26 -1.23 3.28 -4.79
N VAL A 27 -0.85 3.83 -3.62
CA VAL A 27 -1.37 5.12 -3.13
C VAL A 27 -0.89 6.28 -4.01
N HIS A 28 0.36 6.24 -4.47
CA HIS A 28 0.95 7.23 -5.39
C HIS A 28 0.74 8.70 -4.98
N GLY A 29 0.98 9.03 -3.71
CA GLY A 29 0.84 10.39 -3.19
C GLY A 29 -0.57 10.99 -3.29
N ASN A 30 -1.60 10.15 -3.52
CA ASN A 30 -2.99 10.59 -3.62
C ASN A 30 -3.66 10.59 -2.24
N VAL A 31 -3.48 11.70 -1.52
CA VAL A 31 -3.96 11.88 -0.14
C VAL A 31 -5.47 11.68 -0.02
N GLU A 32 -6.26 12.24 -0.94
CA GLU A 32 -7.72 12.19 -0.86
C GLU A 32 -8.26 10.78 -1.16
N ALA A 33 -7.62 10.06 -2.09
CA ALA A 33 -7.96 8.66 -2.31
C ALA A 33 -7.59 7.79 -1.10
N LEU A 34 -6.41 8.02 -0.50
CA LEU A 34 -5.99 7.29 0.70
C LEU A 34 -6.97 7.53 1.85
N LYS A 35 -7.30 8.78 2.18
CA LYS A 35 -8.28 9.10 3.24
C LYS A 35 -9.60 8.38 3.05
N ALA A 36 -10.11 8.33 1.81
CA ALA A 36 -11.36 7.63 1.51
C ALA A 36 -11.25 6.11 1.74
N VAL A 37 -10.11 5.49 1.37
CA VAL A 37 -9.85 4.05 1.59
C VAL A 37 -9.68 3.76 3.08
N LEU A 38 -8.98 4.62 3.83
CA LEU A 38 -8.81 4.47 5.27
C LEU A 38 -10.14 4.58 6.02
N GLN A 39 -11.01 5.51 5.61
CA GLN A 39 -12.34 5.62 6.17
C GLN A 39 -13.20 4.37 5.88
N ASP A 40 -13.11 3.82 4.67
CA ASP A 40 -13.80 2.57 4.33
C ASP A 40 -13.28 1.39 5.16
N ALA A 41 -11.97 1.25 5.30
CA ALA A 41 -11.34 0.24 6.15
C ALA A 41 -11.78 0.35 7.62
N ALA A 42 -11.87 1.58 8.14
CA ALA A 42 -12.38 1.85 9.48
C ALA A 42 -13.87 1.47 9.62
N ASN A 43 -14.71 1.82 8.64
CA ASN A 43 -16.13 1.45 8.61
C ASN A 43 -16.34 -0.07 8.56
N GLU A 44 -15.45 -0.76 7.86
CA GLU A 44 -15.40 -2.22 7.80
C GLU A 44 -14.78 -2.84 9.07
N LYS A 45 -14.37 -2.05 10.08
CA LYS A 45 -13.75 -2.52 11.32
C LYS A 45 -12.45 -3.31 11.07
N ALA A 46 -11.54 -2.77 10.26
CA ALA A 46 -10.21 -3.36 10.07
C ALA A 46 -9.38 -3.29 11.36
N ASP A 47 -8.84 -4.44 11.79
CA ASP A 47 -8.04 -4.59 13.00
C ASP A 47 -6.53 -4.41 12.73
N LYS A 48 -6.10 -4.72 11.50
CA LYS A 48 -4.69 -4.70 11.06
C LYS A 48 -4.58 -4.09 9.68
N TYR A 49 -3.43 -3.49 9.41
CA TYR A 49 -3.11 -2.87 8.13
C TYR A 49 -1.83 -3.47 7.54
N ILE A 50 -1.79 -3.62 6.22
CA ILE A 50 -0.63 -4.04 5.44
C ILE A 50 -0.48 -3.04 4.30
N THR A 51 0.74 -2.56 4.06
CA THR A 51 1.03 -1.72 2.90
C THR A 51 1.88 -2.48 1.88
N VAL A 52 1.51 -2.40 0.60
CA VAL A 52 2.05 -3.23 -0.49
C VAL A 52 2.82 -2.38 -1.52
N GLY A 53 3.54 -1.36 -1.04
CA GLY A 53 4.40 -0.50 -1.88
C GLY A 53 3.63 0.49 -2.75
N ASP A 54 4.38 1.24 -3.55
CA ASP A 54 3.88 2.29 -4.45
C ASP A 54 3.07 3.35 -3.70
N ILE A 55 3.62 3.78 -2.55
CA ILE A 55 3.10 4.88 -1.74
C ILE A 55 3.37 6.21 -2.42
N ALA A 56 4.52 6.30 -3.10
CA ALA A 56 5.09 7.52 -3.61
C ALA A 56 5.01 7.66 -5.14
N LEU A 57 5.49 8.80 -5.62
CA LEU A 57 5.53 9.22 -7.02
C LEU A 57 4.13 9.35 -7.66
N LYS A 58 4.04 10.18 -8.71
CA LYS A 58 2.83 10.58 -9.47
C LYS A 58 1.93 11.60 -8.78
N GLY A 59 1.73 11.53 -7.46
CA GLY A 59 0.97 12.50 -6.68
C GLY A 59 1.86 13.41 -5.83
N PRO A 60 1.37 14.60 -5.43
CA PRO A 60 2.18 15.59 -4.70
C PRO A 60 2.25 15.38 -3.18
N GLY A 61 1.47 14.45 -2.62
CA GLY A 61 1.30 14.30 -1.16
C GLY A 61 1.90 13.03 -0.59
N THR A 62 3.06 12.60 -1.10
CA THR A 62 3.77 11.40 -0.63
C THR A 62 4.06 11.45 0.88
N ASP A 63 4.50 12.59 1.39
CA ASP A 63 4.81 12.83 2.80
C ASP A 63 3.57 12.68 3.69
N VAL A 64 2.45 13.25 3.28
CA VAL A 64 1.16 13.15 3.98
C VAL A 64 0.63 11.72 3.92
N CYS A 65 0.72 11.06 2.77
CA CYS A 65 0.32 9.66 2.62
C CYS A 65 1.14 8.74 3.52
N LEU A 66 2.46 8.93 3.58
CA LEU A 66 3.32 8.15 4.46
C LEU A 66 2.95 8.37 5.93
N ALA A 67 2.77 9.62 6.36
CA ALA A 67 2.39 9.93 7.74
C ALA A 67 1.05 9.27 8.13
N LEU A 68 0.03 9.37 7.28
CA LEU A 68 -1.27 8.71 7.50
C LEU A 68 -1.15 7.18 7.59
N LEU A 69 -0.28 6.57 6.80
CA LEU A 69 -0.03 5.13 6.87
C LEU A 69 0.73 4.75 8.14
N GLU A 70 1.72 5.54 8.56
CA GLU A 70 2.49 5.32 9.79
C GLU A 70 1.61 5.39 11.04
N GLU A 71 0.65 6.31 11.09
CA GLU A 71 -0.33 6.45 12.19
C GLU A 71 -1.13 5.16 12.45
N LEU A 72 -1.34 4.34 11.42
CA LEU A 72 -2.06 3.06 11.52
C LEU A 72 -1.22 1.92 12.09
N SER A 73 0.09 2.13 12.28
CA SER A 73 1.04 1.10 12.72
C SER A 73 0.90 -0.21 11.93
N PRO A 74 1.02 -0.18 10.59
CA PRO A 74 0.78 -1.36 9.76
C PRO A 74 1.80 -2.45 10.09
N LEU A 75 1.37 -3.70 9.90
CA LEU A 75 2.20 -4.88 10.13
C LEU A 75 3.46 -4.90 9.26
N THR A 76 3.39 -4.27 8.08
CA THR A 76 4.53 -4.21 7.17
C THR A 76 4.39 -3.10 6.13
N PHE A 77 5.57 -2.65 5.68
CA PHE A 77 5.80 -1.91 4.45
C PHE A 77 6.72 -2.74 3.55
N VAL A 78 6.35 -2.88 2.27
CA VAL A 78 7.19 -3.51 1.25
C VAL A 78 7.50 -2.53 0.14
N LEU A 79 8.65 -2.74 -0.49
CA LEU A 79 9.14 -1.89 -1.57
C LEU A 79 8.28 -2.03 -2.82
N GLY A 80 7.73 -0.91 -3.31
CA GLY A 80 7.13 -0.81 -4.64
C GLY A 80 8.16 -0.49 -5.71
N ASN A 81 7.76 -0.54 -6.98
CA ASN A 81 8.66 -0.15 -8.06
C ASN A 81 8.92 1.35 -8.09
N HIS A 82 8.01 2.16 -7.54
CA HIS A 82 8.18 3.60 -7.45
C HIS A 82 9.21 3.98 -6.38
N GLU A 83 9.17 3.37 -5.19
CA GLU A 83 10.21 3.57 -4.17
C GLU A 83 11.56 3.00 -4.60
N GLN A 84 11.59 1.96 -5.45
CA GLN A 84 12.84 1.43 -6.00
C GLN A 84 13.62 2.49 -6.81
N VAL A 85 12.92 3.47 -7.43
CA VAL A 85 13.56 4.59 -8.14
C VAL A 85 14.32 5.51 -7.19
N TYR A 86 13.90 5.61 -5.92
CA TYR A 86 14.62 6.40 -4.93
C TYR A 86 16.00 5.83 -4.67
N LYS A 87 16.10 4.50 -4.59
CA LYS A 87 17.40 3.84 -4.50
C LYS A 87 18.27 4.14 -5.72
N ASP A 88 17.71 4.07 -6.93
CA ASP A 88 18.44 4.40 -8.15
C ASP A 88 18.95 5.86 -8.14
N PHE A 89 18.15 6.79 -7.60
CA PHE A 89 18.52 8.20 -7.42
C PHE A 89 19.65 8.36 -6.39
N LEU A 90 19.57 7.70 -5.23
CA LEU A 90 20.61 7.73 -4.19
C LEU A 90 21.92 7.08 -4.67
N ASP A 91 21.83 6.03 -5.48
CA ASP A 91 22.96 5.35 -6.10
C ASP A 91 23.60 6.19 -7.22
N GLY A 92 23.05 7.37 -7.54
CA GLY A 92 23.54 8.27 -8.58
C GLY A 92 23.39 7.70 -10.00
N LYS A 93 22.45 6.77 -10.21
CA LYS A 93 22.25 6.18 -11.53
C LYS A 93 21.77 7.23 -12.51
N SER A 94 22.35 7.20 -13.71
CA SER A 94 21.95 8.12 -14.78
C SER A 94 20.52 7.83 -15.19
N PHE A 95 19.67 8.85 -15.11
CA PHE A 95 18.40 8.89 -15.83
C PHE A 95 18.73 9.18 -17.29
N ASP A 96 18.33 8.28 -18.20
CA ASP A 96 18.49 8.50 -19.63
C ASP A 96 17.76 9.79 -20.08
N HIS A 97 18.03 10.23 -21.30
CA HIS A 97 17.47 11.47 -21.84
C HIS A 97 16.02 11.33 -22.36
N SER A 98 15.35 10.21 -22.09
CA SER A 98 13.93 10.09 -22.45
C SER A 98 13.10 11.05 -21.60
N ILE A 99 12.09 11.66 -22.25
CA ILE A 99 11.14 12.57 -21.59
C ILE A 99 10.56 11.92 -20.33
N LYS A 100 10.20 10.64 -20.41
CA LYS A 100 9.65 9.88 -19.28
C LYS A 100 10.62 9.84 -18.09
N ARG A 101 11.91 9.57 -18.32
CA ARG A 101 12.91 9.51 -17.23
C ARG A 101 13.21 10.88 -16.65
N GLN A 102 13.21 11.92 -17.47
CA GLN A 102 13.34 13.30 -16.97
C GLN A 102 12.16 13.71 -16.08
N MET A 103 10.92 13.38 -16.48
CA MET A 103 9.74 13.61 -15.64
C MET A 103 9.81 12.84 -14.32
N ILE A 104 10.22 11.57 -14.35
CA ILE A 104 10.40 10.78 -13.12
C ILE A 104 11.46 11.42 -12.23
N LYS A 105 12.58 11.88 -12.78
CA LYS A 105 13.62 12.57 -12.02
C LYS A 105 13.08 13.78 -11.27
N GLN A 106 12.29 14.64 -11.93
CA GLN A 106 11.67 15.79 -11.30
C GLN A 106 10.72 15.41 -10.16
N LEU A 107 9.93 14.33 -10.33
CA LEU A 107 9.06 13.82 -9.27
C LEU A 107 9.85 13.29 -8.08
N VAL A 108 10.97 12.60 -8.33
CA VAL A 108 11.86 12.10 -7.28
C VAL A 108 12.53 13.24 -6.52
N GLU A 109 12.99 14.28 -7.23
CA GLU A 109 13.57 15.48 -6.61
C GLU A 109 12.54 16.24 -5.77
N TYR A 110 11.30 16.33 -6.26
CA TYR A 110 10.17 16.87 -5.50
C TYR A 110 9.94 16.05 -4.23
N ASP A 111 9.76 14.73 -4.35
CA ASP A 111 9.53 13.87 -3.19
C ASP A 111 10.71 13.93 -2.18
N TYR A 112 11.95 14.01 -2.65
CA TYR A 112 13.14 14.18 -1.80
C TYR A 112 13.08 15.46 -0.97
N LEU A 113 12.66 16.57 -1.59
CA LEU A 113 12.56 17.88 -0.93
C LEU A 113 11.50 17.87 0.20
N PHE A 114 10.35 17.24 -0.03
CA PHE A 114 9.22 17.24 0.92
C PHE A 114 9.29 16.13 1.96
N LEU A 115 9.78 14.93 1.62
CA LEU A 115 9.97 13.85 2.58
C LEU A 115 11.14 14.12 3.54
N GLY A 116 12.15 14.85 3.06
CA GLY A 116 13.45 14.95 3.73
C GLY A 116 14.26 13.66 3.58
N GLU A 117 15.56 13.77 3.85
CA GLU A 117 16.53 12.71 3.58
C GLU A 117 16.23 11.40 4.34
N GLU A 118 15.83 11.51 5.61
CA GLU A 118 15.58 10.35 6.46
C GLU A 118 14.45 9.46 5.91
N LYS A 119 13.26 10.03 5.71
CA LYS A 119 12.09 9.30 5.20
C LYS A 119 12.30 8.82 3.76
N PHE A 120 12.98 9.61 2.95
CA PHE A 120 13.31 9.21 1.58
C PHE A 120 14.22 7.97 1.55
N ARG A 121 15.29 7.94 2.39
CA ARG A 121 16.17 6.78 2.53
C ARG A 121 15.45 5.57 3.13
N TYR A 122 14.56 5.80 4.10
CA TYR A 122 13.71 4.75 4.66
C TYR A 122 12.88 4.07 3.57
N LEU A 123 12.13 4.82 2.77
CA LEU A 123 11.34 4.27 1.66
C LEU A 123 12.22 3.54 0.62
N ALA A 124 13.40 4.07 0.33
CA ALA A 124 14.35 3.45 -0.62
C ALA A 124 14.94 2.11 -0.15
N THR A 125 14.84 1.81 1.16
CA THR A 125 15.45 0.62 1.79
C THR A 125 14.43 -0.41 2.27
N LEU A 126 13.15 -0.19 1.96
CA LEU A 126 12.09 -1.15 2.29
C LEU A 126 12.41 -2.55 1.73
N PRO A 127 12.00 -3.62 2.45
CA PRO A 127 12.18 -4.98 1.98
C PRO A 127 11.28 -5.27 0.77
N LYS A 128 11.80 -6.01 -0.22
CA LYS A 128 11.01 -6.44 -1.39
C LYS A 128 9.91 -7.46 -1.04
N LYS A 129 10.14 -8.22 0.03
CA LYS A 129 9.25 -9.26 0.54
C LYS A 129 9.30 -9.28 2.06
N VAL A 130 8.13 -9.40 2.68
CA VAL A 130 8.00 -9.67 4.11
C VAL A 130 7.03 -10.83 4.31
N SER A 131 7.39 -11.77 5.16
CA SER A 131 6.49 -12.83 5.60
C SER A 131 5.91 -12.45 6.96
N ILE A 132 4.59 -12.41 7.07
CA ILE A 132 3.88 -12.22 8.34
C ILE A 132 3.17 -13.50 8.74
N GLN A 133 2.99 -13.70 10.04
CA GLN A 133 2.25 -14.82 10.60
C GLN A 133 0.99 -14.27 11.28
N ILE A 134 -0.18 -14.73 10.84
CA ILE A 134 -1.46 -14.42 11.50
C ILE A 134 -2.10 -15.75 11.88
N PHE A 135 -2.20 -16.00 13.18
CA PHE A 135 -2.57 -17.31 13.74
C PHE A 135 -1.68 -18.43 13.17
N ASP A 136 -2.26 -19.45 12.54
CA ASP A 136 -1.57 -20.56 11.87
C ASP A 136 -1.27 -20.30 10.39
N THR A 137 -1.67 -19.14 9.86
CA THR A 137 -1.50 -18.79 8.45
C THR A 137 -0.29 -17.88 8.22
N LYS A 138 0.65 -18.35 7.39
CA LYS A 138 1.76 -17.53 6.88
C LYS A 138 1.33 -16.79 5.62
N ILE A 139 1.55 -15.48 5.59
CA ILE A 139 1.24 -14.62 4.44
C ILE A 139 2.54 -13.97 3.95
N ASP A 140 2.86 -14.20 2.68
CA ASP A 140 3.98 -13.52 2.00
C ASP A 140 3.47 -12.26 1.31
N VAL A 141 4.04 -11.11 1.66
CA VAL A 141 3.68 -9.79 1.12
C VAL A 141 4.82 -9.28 0.26
N PHE A 142 4.50 -8.89 -0.98
CA PHE A 142 5.42 -8.30 -1.95
C PHE A 142 4.60 -7.53 -3.01
N HIS A 143 5.20 -6.53 -3.65
CA HIS A 143 4.48 -5.64 -4.58
C HIS A 143 4.07 -6.33 -5.90
N ALA A 144 5.01 -7.01 -6.57
CA ALA A 144 4.73 -7.69 -7.83
C ALA A 144 5.10 -9.18 -7.77
N MET A 145 6.38 -9.49 -7.62
CA MET A 145 6.88 -10.85 -7.40
C MET A 145 7.79 -10.90 -6.16
N PRO A 146 8.00 -12.08 -5.56
CA PRO A 146 8.88 -12.24 -4.39
C PRO A 146 10.28 -11.63 -4.56
N ASN A 147 10.81 -11.67 -5.79
CA ASN A 147 12.16 -11.24 -6.12
C ASN A 147 12.21 -10.04 -7.08
N SER A 148 11.06 -9.51 -7.52
CA SER A 148 10.97 -8.39 -8.46
C SER A 148 9.82 -7.47 -8.11
N VAL A 149 10.09 -6.18 -8.04
CA VAL A 149 9.07 -5.13 -7.84
C VAL A 149 8.42 -4.71 -9.17
N SER A 150 9.01 -5.08 -10.31
CA SER A 150 8.54 -4.67 -11.63
C SER A 150 8.22 -5.92 -12.46
N PHE A 151 7.03 -6.47 -12.29
CA PHE A 151 6.54 -7.56 -13.13
C PHE A 151 5.01 -7.46 -13.25
N SER A 152 4.50 -7.57 -14.48
CA SER A 152 3.05 -7.50 -14.70
C SER A 152 2.41 -8.86 -14.43
N ILE A 153 1.66 -8.96 -13.33
CA ILE A 153 0.77 -10.09 -13.06
C ILE A 153 -0.65 -9.68 -13.45
N TYR A 154 -1.27 -10.47 -14.33
CA TYR A 154 -2.64 -10.23 -14.77
C TYR A 154 -3.61 -11.10 -13.97
N PRO A 155 -4.76 -10.55 -13.53
CA PRO A 155 -5.75 -11.32 -12.80
C PRO A 155 -6.30 -12.45 -13.69
N THR A 156 -6.23 -13.68 -13.21
CA THR A 156 -6.74 -14.87 -13.93
C THR A 156 -8.25 -15.10 -13.72
N ARG A 157 -8.87 -14.34 -12.82
CA ARG A 157 -10.32 -14.29 -12.56
C ARG A 157 -10.77 -12.85 -12.30
N ARG A 158 -12.07 -12.56 -12.49
CA ARG A 158 -12.64 -11.28 -12.04
C ARG A 158 -12.41 -11.10 -10.54
N ALA A 159 -12.18 -9.86 -10.10
CA ALA A 159 -11.79 -9.46 -8.74
C ALA A 159 -12.79 -9.79 -7.60
N ASN A 160 -13.76 -10.69 -7.85
CA ASN A 160 -14.87 -10.98 -6.94
C ASN A 160 -14.59 -12.21 -6.05
N VAL A 161 -13.47 -12.93 -6.24
CA VAL A 161 -13.21 -14.24 -5.59
C VAL A 161 -12.29 -14.13 -4.36
N PHE A 162 -11.57 -13.01 -4.23
CA PHE A 162 -11.02 -12.53 -2.95
C PHE A 162 -11.82 -11.27 -2.63
N LEU A 163 -12.25 -11.06 -1.39
CA LEU A 163 -12.99 -9.85 -1.02
C LEU A 163 -12.04 -8.64 -0.92
N MET A 164 -11.28 -8.39 -1.98
CA MET A 164 -10.52 -7.19 -2.24
C MET A 164 -11.50 -6.20 -2.87
N ARG A 165 -12.13 -5.38 -2.03
CA ARG A 165 -13.00 -4.29 -2.48
C ARG A 165 -12.10 -3.22 -3.11
N CYS A 166 -11.69 -3.40 -4.36
CA CYS A 166 -10.98 -2.39 -5.14
C CYS A 166 -11.89 -1.19 -5.36
N LEU A 167 -11.79 -0.18 -4.49
CA LEU A 167 -12.53 1.08 -4.61
C LEU A 167 -11.88 2.00 -5.65
N CYS A 168 -11.82 1.56 -6.91
CA CYS A 168 -11.75 2.50 -8.02
C CYS A 168 -13.20 2.78 -8.44
N LYS A 169 -13.83 3.82 -7.88
CA LYS A 169 -15.14 4.29 -8.35
C LYS A 169 -15.00 4.73 -9.80
N ARG A 170 -15.26 3.85 -10.77
CA ARG A 170 -15.58 4.26 -12.13
C ARG A 170 -16.78 5.19 -12.03
N LYS A 171 -16.61 6.47 -12.36
CA LYS A 171 -17.73 7.32 -12.75
C LYS A 171 -18.44 6.58 -13.89
N GLN A 172 -19.58 5.96 -13.59
CA GLN A 172 -20.55 5.67 -14.64
C GLN A 172 -20.97 7.04 -15.17
N VAL A 173 -20.53 7.34 -16.39
CA VAL A 173 -21.08 8.44 -17.18
C VAL A 173 -22.54 8.07 -17.40
N LEU A 174 -23.44 8.75 -16.70
CA LEU A 174 -24.86 8.76 -17.02
C LEU A 174 -24.98 9.29 -18.46
N ARG A 175 -25.50 8.44 -19.35
CA ARG A 175 -26.17 8.88 -20.58
C ARG A 175 -27.65 9.00 -20.29
#